data_AF-A0A9D2P7U9-F1
#
_entry.id   AF-A0A9D2P7U9-F1
#
_cell.length_a   1.000
_cell.length_b   1.000
_cell.length_c   1.000
_cell.angle_alpha   90.00
_cell.angle_beta   90.00
_cell.angle_gamma   90.00
#
_symmetry.space_group_name_H-M   'P 1'
#
loop_
_entity.id
_entity.type
_entity.pdbx_description
1 polymer ?
#
loop_
_entity_poly.entity_id
_entity_poly.type
_entity_poly.pdbx_seq_one_letter_code
_entity_poly.pdbx_strand_id
1 'polypeptide(L)'
;MKDVRIWKQELADGVHAARLASLYCCAPEDTAPQAARYAAALDGLEAAFGPHSAAALFSAPGRTEIGGNHTDHQHGRVLAGSVNIDMIAAAGPNSLGQLRVQSEG
;
A
#
# COMPACT_ATOMS: atom_id res chain seq x y z
N MET A 1 -5.92 13.21 5.51
CA MET A 1 -6.25 11.78 5.71
C MET A 1 -7.76 11.63 5.60
N LYS A 2 -8.26 10.47 5.15
CA LYS A 2 -9.69 10.24 4.86
C LYS A 2 -10.26 9.24 5.86
N ASP A 3 -11.54 9.36 6.19
CA ASP A 3 -12.23 8.45 7.13
C ASP A 3 -12.17 7.00 6.63
N VAL A 4 -11.90 6.06 7.55
CA VAL A 4 -11.73 4.63 7.24
C VAL A 4 -12.98 4.04 6.60
N ARG A 5 -14.17 4.47 7.01
CA ARG A 5 -15.45 4.00 6.44
C ARG A 5 -15.61 4.46 4.99
N ILE A 6 -15.23 5.70 4.71
CA ILE A 6 -15.27 6.25 3.34
C ILE A 6 -14.24 5.51 2.48
N TRP A 7 -13.03 5.24 2.99
CA TRP A 7 -12.05 4.43 2.28
C TRP A 7 -12.60 3.05 1.91
N LYS A 8 -13.18 2.32 2.88
CA LYS A 8 -13.74 0.99 2.66
C LYS A 8 -14.87 1.00 1.62
N GLN A 9 -15.76 1.98 1.70
CA GLN A 9 -16.84 2.15 0.73
C GLN A 9 -16.31 2.42 -0.68
N GLU A 10 -15.40 3.38 -0.84
CA GLU A 10 -14.83 3.72 -2.14
C GLU A 10 -14.01 2.58 -2.77
N LEU A 11 -13.33 1.77 -1.95
CA LEU A 11 -12.63 0.56 -2.40
C LEU A 11 -13.62 -0.50 -2.90
N ALA A 12 -14.72 -0.72 -2.17
CA ALA A 12 -15.78 -1.65 -2.55
C ALA A 12 -16.51 -1.21 -3.82
N ASP A 13 -16.75 0.10 -3.98
CA ASP A 13 -17.44 0.70 -5.13
C ASP A 13 -16.52 0.84 -6.37
N GLY A 14 -15.25 0.45 -6.27
CA GLY A 14 -14.30 0.52 -7.39
C GLY A 14 -13.87 1.94 -7.76
N VAL A 15 -14.07 2.93 -6.89
CA VAL A 15 -13.72 4.35 -7.13
C VAL A 15 -12.23 4.50 -7.46
N HIS A 16 -11.38 3.63 -6.90
CA HIS A 16 -9.93 3.66 -7.08
C HIS A 16 -9.42 2.69 -8.16
N ALA A 17 -10.30 2.05 -8.93
CA ALA A 17 -9.94 1.01 -9.90
C ALA A 17 -8.88 1.49 -10.90
N ALA A 18 -9.02 2.69 -11.48
CA ALA A 18 -8.04 3.23 -12.43
C ALA A 18 -6.64 3.42 -11.80
N ARG A 19 -6.58 3.83 -10.53
CA ARG A 19 -5.31 4.01 -9.82
C ARG A 19 -4.67 2.67 -9.47
N LEU A 20 -5.47 1.70 -9.02
CA LEU A 20 -5.00 0.34 -8.76
C LEU A 20 -4.51 -0.33 -10.05
N ALA A 21 -5.25 -0.20 -11.15
CA ALA A 21 -4.86 -0.69 -12.47
C ALA A 21 -3.48 -0.15 -12.90
N SER A 22 -3.25 1.15 -12.69
CA SER A 22 -1.95 1.77 -12.97
C SER A 22 -0.83 1.26 -12.07
N LEU A 23 -1.11 0.91 -10.80
CA LEU A 23 -0.09 0.42 -9.86
C LEU A 23 0.28 -1.05 -10.13
N TYR A 24 -0.69 -1.86 -10.54
CA TYR A 24 -0.53 -3.31 -10.67
C TYR A 24 -0.45 -3.78 -12.14
N CYS A 25 -0.44 -2.84 -13.09
CA CYS A 25 -0.34 -3.12 -14.52
C CYS A 25 -1.41 -4.10 -15.03
N CYS A 26 -2.65 -3.91 -14.60
CA CYS A 26 -3.81 -4.72 -15.01
C CYS A 26 -4.96 -3.83 -15.52
N ALA A 27 -6.02 -4.45 -16.03
CA ALA A 27 -7.21 -3.71 -16.41
C ALA A 27 -8.00 -3.26 -15.15
N PRO A 28 -8.71 -2.12 -15.17
CA PRO A 28 -9.52 -1.65 -14.03
C PRO A 28 -10.49 -2.69 -13.46
N GLU A 29 -11.11 -3.50 -14.33
CA GLU A 29 -12.02 -4.60 -13.96
C GLU A 29 -11.34 -5.72 -13.16
N ASP A 30 -10.02 -5.86 -13.27
CA ASP A 30 -9.24 -6.89 -12.58
C ASP A 30 -8.72 -6.43 -11.21
N THR A 31 -9.09 -5.23 -10.75
CA THR A 31 -8.50 -4.61 -9.53
C THR A 31 -9.16 -5.00 -8.21
N ALA A 32 -10.23 -5.82 -8.26
CA ALA A 32 -10.94 -6.25 -7.06
C ALA A 32 -10.04 -6.95 -6.02
N PRO A 33 -9.12 -7.87 -6.39
CA PRO A 33 -8.20 -8.48 -5.43
C PRO A 33 -7.29 -7.46 -4.74
N GLN A 34 -6.84 -6.43 -5.47
CA GLN A 34 -5.99 -5.38 -4.92
C GLN A 34 -6.81 -4.51 -3.96
N ALA A 35 -8.01 -4.06 -4.35
CA ALA A 35 -8.89 -3.31 -3.47
C ALA A 35 -9.14 -4.04 -2.13
N ALA A 36 -9.34 -5.37 -2.18
CA ALA A 36 -9.49 -6.20 -0.99
C ALA A 36 -8.26 -6.18 -0.07
N ARG A 37 -7.03 -6.16 -0.63
CA ARG A 37 -5.80 -6.04 0.17
C ARG A 37 -5.70 -4.70 0.91
N TYR A 38 -6.08 -3.59 0.27
CA TYR A 38 -6.12 -2.28 0.94
C TYR A 38 -7.22 -2.20 1.99
N ALA A 39 -8.38 -2.81 1.74
CA ALA A 39 -9.45 -2.92 2.73
C ALA A 39 -9.00 -3.73 3.96
N ALA A 40 -8.33 -4.86 3.75
CA ALA A 40 -7.75 -5.67 4.81
C ALA A 40 -6.72 -4.90 5.65
N ALA A 41 -5.88 -4.06 5.03
CA ALA A 41 -4.94 -3.20 5.77
C ALA A 41 -5.68 -2.19 6.68
N LEU A 42 -6.83 -1.66 6.25
CA LEU A 42 -7.68 -0.80 7.09
C LEU A 42 -8.35 -1.58 8.22
N ASP A 43 -8.79 -2.82 7.96
CA ASP A 43 -9.30 -3.72 9.00
C ASP A 43 -8.24 -4.04 10.04
N GLY A 44 -7.00 -4.32 9.60
CA GLY A 44 -5.85 -4.54 10.48
C GLY A 44 -5.51 -3.33 11.35
N LEU A 45 -5.57 -2.12 10.80
CA LEU A 45 -5.40 -0.87 11.56
C LEU A 45 -6.43 -0.79 12.70
N GLU A 46 -7.71 -0.99 12.39
CA GLU A 46 -8.77 -0.90 13.38
C GLU A 46 -8.72 -2.03 14.41
N ALA A 47 -8.36 -3.25 14.00
CA ALA A 47 -8.21 -4.39 14.88
C ALA A 47 -7.04 -4.23 15.86
N ALA A 48 -5.89 -3.72 15.40
CA ALA A 48 -4.71 -3.58 16.23
C ALA A 48 -4.75 -2.35 17.15
N PHE A 49 -5.37 -1.26 16.71
CA PHE A 49 -5.25 0.04 17.37
C PHE A 49 -6.58 0.68 17.77
N GLY A 50 -7.71 0.03 17.48
CA GLY A 50 -9.05 0.55 17.70
C GLY A 50 -9.56 1.42 16.55
N PRO A 51 -10.79 1.96 16.65
CA PRO A 51 -11.40 2.74 15.56
C PRO A 51 -10.58 3.98 15.18
N HIS A 52 -10.49 4.26 13.87
CA HIS A 52 -9.80 5.45 13.34
C HIS A 52 -10.72 6.27 12.42
N SER A 53 -10.95 7.54 12.77
CA SER A 53 -11.75 8.46 11.93
C SER A 53 -10.95 9.06 10.77
N ALA A 54 -9.65 8.79 10.67
CA ALA A 54 -8.80 9.24 9.59
C ALA A 54 -7.61 8.30 9.37
N ALA A 55 -7.44 7.82 8.15
CA ALA A 55 -6.31 7.02 7.71
C ALA A 55 -5.80 7.46 6.33
N ALA A 56 -4.57 7.07 6.01
CA ALA A 56 -3.98 7.10 4.69
C ALA A 56 -3.50 5.70 4.31
N LEU A 57 -3.63 5.38 3.03
CA LEU A 57 -3.18 4.13 2.42
C LEU A 57 -1.88 4.37 1.65
N PHE A 58 -0.95 3.44 1.77
CA PHE A 58 0.35 3.47 1.11
C PHE A 58 0.63 2.12 0.46
N SER A 59 1.38 2.14 -0.65
CA SER A 59 2.00 0.95 -1.22
C SER A 59 3.41 1.28 -1.68
N ALA A 60 4.31 0.32 -1.52
CA ALA A 60 5.68 0.38 -2.01
C ALA A 60 6.02 -0.97 -2.68
N PRO A 61 6.28 -1.01 -4.00
CA PRO A 61 6.65 -2.25 -4.66
C PRO A 61 8.06 -2.66 -4.28
N GLY A 62 8.30 -3.97 -4.26
CA GLY A 62 9.65 -4.51 -4.34
C GLY A 62 10.28 -4.18 -5.70
N ARG A 63 11.55 -4.54 -5.85
CA ARG A 63 12.28 -4.36 -7.11
C ARG A 63 13.06 -5.61 -7.48
N THR A 64 13.27 -5.79 -8.77
CA THR A 64 14.28 -6.69 -9.31
C THR A 64 15.37 -5.88 -9.99
N GLU A 65 16.61 -6.36 -9.89
CA GLU A 65 17.74 -5.77 -10.60
C GLU A 65 18.03 -6.58 -11.86
N ILE A 66 18.05 -5.90 -13.00
CA ILE A 66 18.28 -6.50 -14.32
C ILE A 66 19.77 -6.43 -14.67
N GLY A 67 20.46 -5.38 -14.22
CA GLY A 67 21.91 -5.24 -14.41
C GLY A 67 22.50 -4.06 -13.62
N GLY A 68 23.84 -4.06 -13.51
CA GLY A 68 24.56 -3.08 -12.70
C GLY A 68 24.86 -3.55 -11.26
N ASN A 69 24.99 -4.87 -11.06
CA ASN A 69 25.14 -5.44 -9.72
C ASN A 69 26.37 -4.93 -8.98
N HIS A 70 26.17 -4.59 -7.71
CA HIS A 70 27.15 -3.96 -6.81
C HIS A 70 27.76 -2.65 -7.30
N THR A 71 27.21 -2.01 -8.34
CA THR A 71 27.77 -0.76 -8.88
C THR A 71 27.22 0.49 -8.22
N ASP A 72 26.04 0.43 -7.60
CA ASP A 72 25.38 1.53 -6.90
C ASP A 72 26.24 2.13 -5.79
N HIS A 73 26.89 1.30 -4.99
CA HIS A 73 27.82 1.71 -3.93
C HIS A 73 29.16 2.26 -4.46
N GLN A 74 29.39 2.21 -5.78
CA GLN A 74 30.60 2.69 -6.44
C GLN A 74 30.30 3.87 -7.41
N HIS A 75 29.17 4.54 -7.25
CA HIS A 75 28.68 5.60 -8.15
C HIS A 75 28.43 5.12 -9.61
N GLY A 76 28.19 3.83 -9.80
CA GLY A 76 27.77 3.24 -11.07
C GLY A 76 26.30 3.49 -11.38
N ARG A 77 25.76 2.74 -12.34
CA ARG A 77 24.35 2.83 -12.77
C ARG A 77 23.71 1.46 -12.73
N VAL A 78 22.48 1.43 -12.23
CA VAL A 78 21.67 0.21 -12.10
C VAL A 78 20.48 0.28 -13.04
N LEU A 79 20.15 -0.84 -13.65
CA LEU A 79 18.87 -1.06 -14.33
C LEU A 79 18.00 -1.94 -13.43
N ALA A 80 16.95 -1.36 -12.85
CA ALA A 80 16.01 -2.06 -11.99
C ALA A 80 14.57 -1.80 -12.43
N GLY A 81 13.68 -2.74 -12.13
CA GLY A 81 12.25 -2.63 -12.35
C GLY A 81 11.47 -2.96 -11.08
N SER A 82 10.35 -2.27 -10.86
CA SER A 82 9.41 -2.66 -9.81
C SER A 82 8.79 -4.02 -10.13
N VAL A 83 8.54 -4.83 -9.11
CA VAL A 83 7.78 -6.08 -9.23
C VAL A 83 6.41 -5.91 -8.59
N ASN A 84 5.47 -6.78 -8.97
CA ASN A 84 4.09 -6.75 -8.44
C ASN A 84 3.98 -7.16 -6.96
N ILE A 85 5.05 -7.72 -6.38
CA ILE A 85 5.14 -8.00 -4.95
C ILE A 85 5.42 -6.68 -4.23
N ASP A 86 4.47 -6.22 -3.41
CA ASP A 86 4.52 -4.93 -2.73
C ASP A 86 4.19 -5.04 -1.23
N MET A 87 4.57 -4.00 -0.48
CA MET A 87 4.13 -3.77 0.89
C MET A 87 3.01 -2.72 0.88
N ILE A 88 1.90 -2.99 1.56
CA ILE A 88 0.76 -2.08 1.72
C ILE A 88 0.67 -1.68 3.19
N ALA A 89 0.32 -0.42 3.46
CA ALA A 89 0.10 0.06 4.82
C ALA A 89 -1.13 0.97 4.92
N ALA A 90 -1.88 0.83 6.01
CA ALA A 90 -2.84 1.81 6.49
C ALA A 90 -2.26 2.51 7.72
N ALA A 91 -2.24 3.84 7.73
CA ALA A 91 -1.72 4.62 8.85
C ALA A 91 -2.68 5.75 9.24
N GLY A 92 -2.91 5.89 10.55
CA GLY A 92 -3.71 6.96 11.15
C GLY A 92 -2.95 7.68 12.27
N PRO A 93 -3.33 8.92 12.60
CA PRO A 93 -2.73 9.66 13.70
C PRO A 93 -3.23 9.12 15.05
N ASN A 94 -2.41 9.25 16.10
CA ASN A 94 -2.79 8.95 17.49
C ASN A 94 -2.35 10.09 18.43
N SER A 95 -2.92 10.12 19.64
CA SER A 95 -2.65 11.14 20.66
C SER A 95 -1.65 10.72 21.74
N LEU A 96 -0.99 9.58 21.58
CA LEU A 96 -0.13 8.97 22.61
C LEU A 96 1.29 9.53 22.62
N GLY A 97 1.67 10.36 21.63
CA GLY A 97 3.05 10.80 21.44
C GLY A 97 4.02 9.65 21.12
N GLN A 98 3.49 8.54 20.58
CA GLN A 98 4.24 7.32 20.29
C GLN A 98 3.92 6.82 18.87
N LEU A 99 4.95 6.32 18.20
CA LEU A 99 4.79 5.53 16.99
C LEU A 99 4.44 4.09 17.39
N ARG A 100 3.34 3.57 16.86
CA ARG A 100 2.89 2.18 17.05
C ARG A 100 2.82 1.52 15.67
N VAL A 101 3.38 0.32 15.56
CA VAL A 101 3.48 -0.42 14.30
C VAL A 101 3.03 -1.85 14.54
N GLN A 102 2.19 -2.37 13.65
CA GLN A 102 1.78 -3.77 13.58
C GLN A 102 2.08 -4.25 12.15
N SER A 103 2.76 -5.40 12.04
CA SER A 103 3.01 -6.10 10.77
C SER A 103 2.26 -7.43 10.77
N GLU A 104 1.82 -7.89 9.60
CA GLU A 104 1.21 -9.21 9.43
C GLU A 104 2.23 -10.35 9.28
N GLY A 105 3.51 -10.02 9.04
CA GLY A 105 4.61 -10.99 8.88
C GLY A 105 5.47 -10.70 7.68
#